data_AF-A0A8T1YV01-F1
#
_entry.id   AF-A0A8T1YV01-F1
#
_cell.length_a   1.000
_cell.length_b   1.000
_cell.length_c   1.000
_cell.angle_alpha   90.00
_cell.angle_beta   90.00
_cell.angle_gamma   90.00
#
_symmetry.space_group_name_H-M   'P 1'
#
loop_
_entity.id
_entity.type
_entity.pdbx_description
1 polymer ?
#
loop_
_entity_poly.entity_id
_entity_poly.type
_entity_poly.pdbx_seq_one_letter_code
_entity_poly.pdbx_strand_id
1 'polypeptide(L)'
;MSICSEISLLHVPHWNSAYSVFNDDDDKDSVLLFPELLFSPLSKSLVIKTSVSCDVVSVGEYKVKASLSSTLQNIFDKYGDITSNSKLHSLSTRIYHLETLAEVVIELQSTPLRRLSETRAIEILAIVNDIETAKIRVGWLRSVLEEVLEATRYFDRREMAVMEKKACEHGLMLAKQEMEVSLKKLAEKEKEMNEFREKLMETTGKLGSLEMKRTYLDKRFVFLRSKVEKFQDQSIFNDIL
;
A
#
# COMPACT_ATOMS: atom_id res chain seq x y z
N MET A 1 4.79 -49.08 4.69
CA MET A 1 5.54 -49.23 5.96
C MET A 1 5.19 -48.04 6.83
N SER A 2 4.30 -48.28 7.79
CA SER A 2 3.89 -47.35 8.83
C SER A 2 4.63 -47.76 10.10
N ILE A 3 5.31 -46.82 10.76
CA ILE A 3 5.69 -46.98 12.17
C ILE A 3 5.69 -45.60 12.83
N CYS A 4 4.86 -45.50 13.87
CA CYS A 4 4.76 -44.42 14.84
C CYS A 4 6.07 -44.21 15.63
N SER A 5 6.27 -43.01 16.15
CA SER A 5 7.03 -42.74 17.38
C SER A 5 6.39 -41.50 18.02
N GLU A 6 5.51 -41.70 18.99
CA GLU A 6 5.80 -41.70 20.44
C GLU A 6 5.85 -40.29 21.04
N ILE A 7 4.78 -39.96 21.76
CA ILE A 7 4.62 -38.76 22.59
C ILE A 7 5.38 -39.01 23.90
N SER A 8 6.44 -38.25 24.16
CA SER A 8 7.09 -38.23 25.47
C SER A 8 6.31 -37.35 26.44
N LEU A 9 5.61 -38.00 27.37
CA LEU A 9 5.13 -37.40 28.62
C LEU A 9 6.28 -37.35 29.63
N LEU A 10 6.91 -36.20 29.82
CA LEU A 10 7.80 -35.98 30.95
C LEU A 10 7.58 -34.60 31.59
N HIS A 11 7.27 -34.67 32.88
CA HIS A 11 7.49 -33.70 33.94
C HIS A 11 6.45 -32.60 34.17
N VAL A 12 5.52 -32.90 35.08
CA VAL A 12 4.71 -31.92 35.83
C VAL A 12 5.61 -31.33 36.92
N PRO A 13 5.90 -30.01 36.94
CA PRO A 13 6.62 -29.42 38.06
C PRO A 13 5.70 -29.28 39.28
N HIS A 14 6.17 -29.79 40.41
CA HIS A 14 5.53 -29.74 41.71
C HIS A 14 5.59 -28.31 42.28
N TRP A 15 4.55 -27.51 42.04
CA TRP A 15 4.38 -26.20 42.70
C TRP A 15 3.47 -26.34 43.91
N ASN A 16 4.07 -26.59 45.07
CA ASN A 16 3.51 -26.27 46.37
C ASN A 16 4.64 -26.31 47.39
N SER A 17 5.39 -25.23 47.47
CA SER A 17 6.23 -24.92 48.63
C SER A 17 6.24 -23.41 48.82
N ALA A 18 5.53 -22.94 49.84
CA ALA A 18 5.58 -21.56 50.28
C ALA A 18 6.92 -21.35 51.00
N TYR A 19 7.78 -20.48 50.45
CA TYR A 19 8.94 -20.00 51.19
C TYR A 19 8.51 -18.82 52.07
N SER A 20 8.58 -19.01 53.38
CA SER A 20 8.65 -17.88 54.32
C SER A 20 10.10 -17.38 54.32
N VAL A 21 10.27 -16.09 54.06
CA VAL A 21 11.52 -15.40 54.37
C VAL A 21 11.26 -14.61 55.64
N PHE A 22 11.84 -15.09 56.74
CA PHE A 22 11.95 -14.32 57.97
C PHE A 22 12.83 -13.11 57.69
N ASN A 23 12.31 -11.91 57.97
CA ASN A 23 13.13 -10.77 58.35
C ASN A 23 12.70 -10.43 59.79
N ASP A 24 13.60 -10.66 60.73
CA ASP A 24 13.51 -10.12 62.08
C ASP A 24 13.81 -8.61 62.01
N ASP A 25 12.76 -7.80 62.21
CA ASP A 25 12.69 -6.64 63.12
C ASP A 25 11.57 -5.68 62.68
N ASP A 26 10.57 -5.58 63.56
CA ASP A 26 9.49 -4.59 63.70
C ASP A 26 9.08 -3.72 62.49
N ASP A 27 8.07 -4.18 61.75
CA ASP A 27 6.83 -3.42 61.54
C ASP A 27 5.74 -4.30 60.91
N LYS A 28 4.51 -4.18 61.41
CA LYS A 28 3.37 -4.96 60.92
C LYS A 28 2.87 -4.43 59.58
N ASP A 29 3.21 -5.12 58.49
CA ASP A 29 2.36 -5.21 57.30
C ASP A 29 2.64 -6.50 56.53
N SER A 30 1.81 -7.51 56.76
CA SER A 30 1.80 -8.73 55.94
C SER A 30 1.04 -8.47 54.65
N VAL A 31 1.75 -8.08 53.59
CA VAL A 31 1.18 -8.01 52.24
C VAL A 31 1.38 -9.35 51.54
N LEU A 32 0.28 -10.11 51.39
CA LEU A 32 0.26 -11.27 50.50
C LEU A 32 0.32 -10.79 49.05
N LEU A 33 1.53 -10.75 48.49
CA LEU A 33 1.74 -10.53 47.07
C LEU A 33 1.44 -11.83 46.30
N PHE A 34 0.30 -11.85 45.60
CA PHE A 34 -0.01 -12.90 44.64
C PHE A 34 1.00 -12.86 43.48
N PRO A 35 1.75 -13.95 43.21
CA PRO A 35 2.75 -14.01 42.14
C PRO A 35 2.19 -13.80 40.71
N GLU A 36 0.86 -13.84 40.54
CA GLU A 36 0.20 -13.75 39.24
C GLU A 36 0.22 -12.33 38.63
N LEU A 37 0.50 -11.28 39.41
CA LEU A 37 0.55 -9.90 38.90
C LEU A 37 1.89 -9.52 38.25
N LEU A 38 2.93 -10.36 38.40
CA LEU A 38 4.27 -10.11 37.84
C LEU A 38 4.41 -10.53 36.36
N PHE A 39 3.47 -11.29 35.81
CA PHE A 39 3.58 -11.84 34.44
C PHE A 39 2.75 -11.11 33.37
N SER A 40 2.07 -10.01 33.73
CA SER A 40 1.42 -9.15 32.73
C SER A 40 2.47 -8.35 31.94
N PRO A 41 2.31 -8.14 30.61
CA PRO A 41 3.20 -7.29 29.82
C PRO A 41 3.28 -5.84 30.31
N LEU A 42 2.30 -5.41 31.13
CA LEU A 42 2.19 -4.07 31.68
C LEU A 42 3.21 -3.80 32.82
N SER A 43 3.59 -4.83 33.59
CA SER A 43 4.50 -4.67 34.75
C SER A 43 5.97 -4.54 34.34
N LYS A 44 6.39 -5.17 33.23
CA LYS A 44 7.78 -5.10 32.73
C LYS A 44 8.17 -3.70 32.26
N SER A 45 7.20 -2.89 31.82
CA SER A 45 7.40 -1.47 31.48
C SER A 45 7.55 -0.58 32.74
N LEU A 46 6.86 -0.94 33.83
CA LEU A 46 6.80 -0.13 35.03
C LEU A 46 8.06 -0.23 35.91
N VAL A 47 8.78 -1.36 35.86
CA VAL A 47 9.93 -1.65 36.76
C VAL A 47 11.25 -1.00 36.31
N ILE A 48 11.36 -0.41 35.11
CA ILE A 48 12.62 0.21 34.61
C ILE A 48 12.56 1.76 34.57
N LYS A 49 11.56 2.42 35.16
CA LYS A 49 11.51 3.90 35.23
C LYS A 49 11.16 4.50 36.60
N THR A 50 11.38 3.78 37.69
CA THR A 50 11.19 4.33 39.05
C THR A 50 12.50 4.88 39.61
N SER A 51 12.94 6.01 39.05
CA SER A 51 13.88 6.97 39.67
C SER A 51 13.75 8.33 38.97
N VAL A 52 12.53 8.85 38.92
CA VAL A 52 12.30 10.26 38.68
C VAL A 52 11.54 10.72 39.91
N SER A 53 12.15 11.61 40.71
CA SER A 53 11.37 12.46 41.62
C SER A 53 10.22 13.01 40.79
N CYS A 54 9.01 12.48 40.99
CA CYS A 54 7.87 12.88 40.18
C CYS A 54 7.44 14.23 40.73
N ASP A 55 8.05 15.30 40.24
CA ASP A 55 7.72 16.65 40.67
C ASP A 55 6.22 16.85 40.42
N VAL A 56 5.50 17.18 41.49
CA VAL A 56 4.05 17.41 41.45
C VAL A 56 3.79 18.90 41.42
N VAL A 57 2.96 19.34 40.49
CA VAL A 57 2.56 20.74 40.31
C VAL A 57 1.05 20.88 40.31
N SER A 58 0.55 22.08 40.57
CA SER A 58 -0.89 22.35 40.60
C SER A 58 -1.38 22.85 39.24
N VAL A 59 -2.46 22.25 38.74
CA VAL A 59 -3.22 22.70 37.58
C VAL A 59 -4.66 22.86 38.05
N GLY A 60 -5.09 24.11 38.30
CA GLY A 60 -6.33 24.37 39.03
C GLY A 60 -6.27 23.81 40.46
N GLU A 61 -7.25 23.00 40.86
CA GLU A 61 -7.27 22.32 42.17
C GLU A 61 -6.52 20.97 42.18
N TYR A 62 -6.02 20.52 41.03
CA TYR A 62 -5.44 19.18 40.88
C TYR A 62 -3.92 19.22 41.02
N LYS A 63 -3.38 18.34 41.87
CA LYS A 63 -1.94 18.10 42.01
C LYS A 63 -1.54 16.92 41.11
N VAL A 64 -0.81 17.22 40.04
CA VAL A 64 -0.48 16.28 38.95
C VAL A 64 1.02 16.25 38.67
N LYS A 65 1.50 15.20 38.00
CA LYS A 65 2.89 15.10 37.51
C LYS A 65 3.25 16.32 36.64
N ALA A 66 4.40 16.92 36.90
CA ALA A 66 4.91 18.09 36.18
C ALA A 66 4.96 17.88 34.66
N SER A 67 5.33 16.67 34.21
CA SER A 67 5.40 16.32 32.79
C SER A 67 4.04 16.36 32.06
N LEU A 68 2.93 16.27 32.79
CA LEU A 68 1.57 16.26 32.24
C LEU A 68 0.87 17.62 32.37
N SER A 69 1.42 18.51 33.20
CA SER A 69 0.79 19.78 33.60
C SER A 69 0.45 20.69 32.42
N SER A 70 1.37 20.86 31.47
CA SER A 70 1.15 21.68 30.27
C SER A 70 0.00 21.15 29.41
N THR A 71 -0.05 19.83 29.18
CA THR A 71 -1.15 19.20 28.43
C THR A 71 -2.49 19.40 29.13
N LEU A 72 -2.54 19.21 30.45
CA LEU A 72 -3.75 19.40 31.25
C LEU A 72 -4.21 20.86 31.26
N GLN A 73 -3.28 21.80 31.41
CA GLN A 73 -3.59 23.22 31.35
C GLN A 73 -4.22 23.57 29.98
N ASN A 74 -3.62 23.11 28.88
CA ASN A 74 -4.18 23.33 27.54
C ASN A 74 -5.59 22.71 27.36
N ILE A 75 -5.83 21.54 27.96
CA ILE A 75 -7.17 20.92 27.95
C ILE A 75 -8.17 21.80 28.71
N PHE A 76 -7.81 22.28 29.90
CA PHE A 76 -8.70 23.13 30.71
C PHE A 76 -8.92 24.50 30.10
N ASP A 77 -7.90 25.11 29.51
CA ASP A 77 -8.01 26.39 28.81
C ASP A 77 -9.01 26.29 27.65
N LYS A 78 -9.08 25.13 26.98
CA LYS A 78 -9.96 24.90 25.84
C LYS A 78 -11.37 24.42 26.22
N TYR A 79 -11.49 23.55 27.21
CA TYR A 79 -12.74 22.83 27.51
C TYR A 79 -13.31 23.10 28.91
N GLY A 80 -12.63 23.93 29.70
CA GLY A 80 -12.87 24.13 31.13
C GLY A 80 -12.48 22.91 31.96
N ASP A 81 -12.80 22.91 33.26
CA ASP A 81 -12.65 21.71 34.08
C ASP A 81 -13.60 20.61 33.57
N ILE A 82 -13.02 19.59 32.94
CA ILE A 82 -13.76 18.48 32.34
C ILE A 82 -14.31 17.50 33.38
N THR A 83 -13.90 17.61 34.65
CA THR A 83 -14.35 16.76 35.75
C THR A 83 -15.44 17.41 36.61
N SER A 84 -15.82 18.66 36.33
CA SER A 84 -16.80 19.43 37.12
C SER A 84 -18.15 18.72 37.31
N ASN A 85 -18.53 17.86 36.36
CA ASN A 85 -19.78 17.08 36.38
C ASN A 85 -19.53 15.56 36.57
N SER A 86 -18.34 15.19 37.04
CA SER A 86 -17.93 13.81 37.24
C SER A 86 -18.75 13.12 38.35
N LYS A 87 -18.92 11.81 38.24
CA LYS A 87 -19.47 10.97 39.33
C LYS A 87 -18.43 10.66 40.42
N LEU A 88 -17.17 11.03 40.21
CA LEU A 88 -16.06 10.66 41.06
C LEU A 88 -15.97 11.61 42.27
N HIS A 89 -16.20 11.06 43.47
CA HIS A 89 -16.10 11.82 44.71
C HIS A 89 -14.65 12.02 45.18
N SER A 90 -13.78 11.04 44.94
CA SER A 90 -12.38 11.08 45.35
C SER A 90 -11.57 12.00 44.43
N LEU A 91 -10.89 12.99 45.03
CA LEU A 91 -9.97 13.86 44.30
C LEU A 91 -8.82 13.06 43.68
N SER A 92 -8.27 12.07 44.39
CA SER A 92 -7.20 11.21 43.88
C SER A 92 -7.63 10.42 42.65
N THR A 93 -8.89 9.97 42.59
CA THR A 93 -9.42 9.27 41.41
C THR A 93 -9.65 10.23 40.24
N ARG A 94 -10.11 11.47 40.49
CA ARG A 94 -10.20 12.51 39.46
C ARG A 94 -8.81 12.83 38.88
N ILE A 95 -7.80 12.98 39.72
CA ILE A 95 -6.40 13.18 39.33
C ILE A 95 -5.91 12.02 38.45
N TYR A 96 -6.14 10.78 38.85
CA TYR A 96 -5.75 9.60 38.08
C TYR A 96 -6.29 9.64 36.64
N HIS A 97 -7.59 9.87 36.45
CA HIS A 97 -8.16 9.94 35.11
C HIS A 97 -7.67 11.15 34.30
N LEU A 98 -7.41 12.28 34.94
CA LEU A 98 -6.81 13.44 34.29
C LEU A 98 -5.40 13.13 33.79
N GLU A 99 -4.56 12.50 34.62
CA GLU A 99 -3.21 12.10 34.22
C GLU A 99 -3.25 11.07 33.07
N THR A 100 -4.10 10.05 33.17
CA THR A 100 -4.29 9.08 32.07
C THR A 100 -4.74 9.75 30.78
N LEU A 101 -5.66 10.72 30.86
CA LEU A 101 -6.11 11.47 29.69
C LEU A 101 -4.97 12.29 29.07
N ALA A 102 -4.16 12.94 29.89
CA ALA A 102 -3.00 13.71 29.43
C ALA A 102 -1.96 12.81 28.76
N GLU A 103 -1.70 11.62 29.32
CA GLU A 103 -0.83 10.61 28.74
C GLU A 103 -1.34 10.17 27.36
N VAL A 104 -2.64 9.89 27.22
CA VAL A 104 -3.27 9.57 25.93
C VAL A 104 -3.09 10.69 24.92
N VAL A 105 -3.34 11.95 25.31
CA VAL A 105 -3.18 13.10 24.41
C VAL A 105 -1.73 13.25 23.95
N ILE A 106 -0.76 13.09 24.86
CA ILE A 106 0.67 13.13 24.52
C ILE A 106 1.04 11.99 23.57
N GLU A 107 0.54 10.78 23.81
CA GLU A 107 0.80 9.63 22.93
C GLU A 107 0.28 9.88 21.51
N LEU A 108 -0.96 10.38 21.38
CA LEU A 108 -1.55 10.71 20.09
C LEU A 108 -0.81 11.85 19.38
N GLN A 109 -0.33 12.85 20.11
CA GLN A 109 0.45 13.96 19.54
C GLN A 109 1.85 13.54 19.07
N SER A 110 2.46 12.58 19.77
CA SER A 110 3.83 12.12 19.49
C SER A 110 3.90 10.93 18.52
N THR A 111 2.78 10.25 18.29
CA THR A 111 2.72 9.08 17.42
C THR A 111 2.14 9.46 16.05
N PRO A 112 2.94 9.46 14.97
CA PRO A 112 2.40 9.67 13.64
C PRO A 112 1.48 8.51 13.24
N LEU A 113 0.45 8.78 12.43
CA LEU A 113 -0.57 7.78 12.03
C LEU A 113 0.05 6.48 11.50
N ARG A 114 1.13 6.57 10.70
CA ARG A 114 1.87 5.40 10.17
C ARG A 114 2.39 4.44 11.25
N ARG A 115 2.64 4.95 12.45
CA ARG A 115 3.17 4.18 13.59
C ARG A 115 2.10 3.79 14.60
N LEU A 116 0.86 4.27 14.42
CA LEU A 116 -0.26 3.92 15.27
C LEU A 116 -0.98 2.70 14.66
N SER A 117 -0.89 1.55 15.31
CA SER A 117 -1.63 0.36 14.87
C SER A 117 -3.13 0.53 15.14
N GLU A 118 -3.97 -0.13 14.34
CA GLU A 118 -5.41 -0.19 14.59
C GLU A 118 -5.72 -0.73 15.99
N THR A 119 -5.01 -1.79 16.41
CA THR A 119 -5.14 -2.36 17.76
C THR A 119 -4.86 -1.33 18.84
N ARG A 120 -3.82 -0.51 18.70
CA ARG A 120 -3.47 0.53 19.68
C ARG A 120 -4.51 1.65 19.69
N ALA A 121 -5.03 2.04 18.53
CA ALA A 121 -6.11 3.02 18.44
C ALA A 121 -7.39 2.53 19.14
N ILE A 122 -7.74 1.23 19.00
CA ILE A 122 -8.87 0.60 19.71
C ILE A 122 -8.65 0.62 21.22
N GLU A 123 -7.46 0.26 21.70
CA GLU A 123 -7.12 0.29 23.13
C GLU A 123 -7.25 1.71 23.71
N ILE A 124 -6.71 2.72 23.02
CA ILE A 124 -6.81 4.11 23.46
C ILE A 124 -8.27 4.57 23.48
N LEU A 125 -9.07 4.21 22.46
CA LEU A 125 -10.49 4.52 22.42
C LEU A 125 -11.25 3.86 23.59
N ALA A 126 -10.91 2.63 23.96
CA ALA A 126 -11.49 1.96 25.13
C ALA A 126 -11.17 2.71 26.44
N ILE A 127 -9.91 3.13 26.63
CA ILE A 127 -9.51 3.94 27.79
C ILE A 127 -10.33 5.24 27.86
N VAL A 128 -10.51 5.93 26.72
CA VAL A 128 -11.29 7.17 26.67
C VAL A 128 -12.78 6.92 26.95
N ASN A 129 -13.33 5.81 26.46
CA ASN A 129 -14.70 5.41 26.78
C ASN A 129 -14.87 5.15 28.28
N ASP A 130 -13.94 4.42 28.91
CA ASP A 130 -13.97 4.16 30.35
C ASP A 130 -13.94 5.48 31.15
N ILE A 131 -13.08 6.42 30.77
CA ILE A 131 -13.04 7.78 31.37
C ILE A 131 -14.39 8.52 31.19
N GLU A 132 -15.00 8.40 30.02
CA GLU A 132 -16.30 9.03 29.74
C GLU A 132 -17.44 8.43 30.58
N THR A 133 -17.42 7.11 30.85
CA THR A 133 -18.42 6.47 31.72
C THR A 133 -18.41 7.03 33.14
N ALA A 134 -17.25 7.50 33.62
CA ALA A 134 -17.07 8.22 34.88
C ALA A 134 -17.62 9.66 34.85
N LYS A 135 -18.30 10.05 33.77
CA LYS A 135 -18.87 11.40 33.52
C LYS A 135 -17.82 12.50 33.45
N ILE A 136 -16.59 12.16 33.07
CA ILE A 136 -15.59 13.14 32.67
C ILE A 136 -15.85 13.54 31.21
N ARG A 137 -15.86 14.85 30.92
CA ARG A 137 -16.22 15.41 29.61
C ARG A 137 -15.10 15.21 28.59
N VAL A 138 -15.01 14.02 28.01
CA VAL A 138 -13.99 13.63 27.01
C VAL A 138 -14.55 13.33 25.61
N GLY A 139 -15.82 13.64 25.35
CA GLY A 139 -16.45 13.38 24.05
C GLY A 139 -15.73 14.01 22.86
N TRP A 140 -15.05 15.14 23.07
CA TRP A 140 -14.20 15.78 22.06
C TRP A 140 -13.00 14.90 21.64
N LEU A 141 -12.43 14.13 22.57
CA LEU A 141 -11.32 13.22 22.27
C LEU A 141 -11.82 11.93 21.65
N ARG A 142 -12.95 11.41 22.13
CA ARG A 142 -13.60 10.22 21.57
C ARG A 142 -13.88 10.39 20.07
N SER A 143 -14.49 11.51 19.67
CA SER A 143 -14.79 11.78 18.25
C SER A 143 -13.53 11.83 17.39
N VAL A 144 -12.45 12.46 17.87
CA VAL A 144 -11.16 12.47 17.16
C VAL A 144 -10.57 11.06 17.06
N LEU A 145 -10.67 10.25 18.11
CA LEU A 145 -10.18 8.88 18.11
C LEU A 145 -10.97 7.96 17.17
N GLU A 146 -12.27 8.16 17.02
CA GLU A 146 -13.09 7.46 16.04
C GLU A 146 -12.61 7.76 14.61
N GLU A 147 -12.31 9.02 14.30
CA GLU A 147 -11.72 9.41 13.01
C GLU A 147 -10.31 8.85 12.81
N VAL A 148 -9.47 8.87 13.85
CA VAL A 148 -8.12 8.28 13.81
C VAL A 148 -8.18 6.78 13.57
N LEU A 149 -9.08 6.07 14.25
CA LEU A 149 -9.28 4.64 14.07
C LEU A 149 -9.66 4.34 12.62
N GLU A 150 -10.62 5.07 12.06
CA GLU A 150 -11.01 4.92 10.66
C GLU A 150 -9.84 5.24 9.72
N ALA A 151 -9.04 6.26 10.02
CA ALA A 151 -7.83 6.58 9.25
C ALA A 151 -6.78 5.47 9.29
N THR A 152 -6.58 4.80 10.43
CA THR A 152 -5.63 3.67 10.52
C THR A 152 -6.03 2.51 9.60
N ARG A 153 -7.33 2.24 9.43
CA ARG A 153 -7.84 1.17 8.55
C ARG A 153 -7.56 1.42 7.07
N TYR A 154 -7.55 2.69 6.64
CA TYR A 154 -7.31 3.03 5.24
C TYR A 154 -5.87 3.40 4.91
N PHE A 155 -5.00 3.56 5.91
CA PHE A 155 -3.64 4.06 5.71
C PHE A 155 -2.84 3.18 4.74
N ASP A 156 -2.76 1.88 4.99
CA ASP A 156 -2.00 0.95 4.16
C ASP A 156 -2.59 0.84 2.74
N ARG A 157 -3.93 0.83 2.64
CA ARG A 157 -4.63 0.80 1.35
C ARG A 157 -4.34 2.06 0.53
N ARG A 158 -4.28 3.23 1.16
CA ARG A 158 -3.92 4.49 0.52
C ARG A 158 -2.47 4.44 0.02
N GLU A 159 -1.53 3.97 0.82
CA GLU A 159 -0.12 3.88 0.42
C GLU A 159 0.07 2.92 -0.76
N MET A 160 -0.59 1.75 -0.74
CA MET A 160 -0.60 0.83 -1.87
C MET A 160 -1.17 1.48 -3.14
N ALA A 161 -2.32 2.15 -3.04
CA ALA A 161 -2.94 2.83 -4.18
C ALA A 161 -2.03 3.93 -4.78
N VAL A 162 -1.29 4.66 -3.93
CA VAL A 162 -0.30 5.65 -4.41
C VAL A 162 0.83 4.97 -5.17
N MET A 163 1.32 3.83 -4.69
CA MET A 163 2.38 3.07 -5.36
C MET A 163 1.91 2.47 -6.69
N GLU A 164 0.72 1.86 -6.72
CA GLU A 164 0.10 1.34 -7.95
C GLU A 164 -0.12 2.44 -8.99
N LYS A 165 -0.62 3.61 -8.56
CA LYS A 165 -0.80 4.76 -9.45
C LYS A 165 0.53 5.18 -10.08
N LYS A 166 1.60 5.30 -9.29
CA LYS A 166 2.94 5.65 -9.81
C LYS A 166 3.46 4.62 -10.80
N ALA A 167 3.27 3.33 -10.52
CA ALA A 167 3.67 2.26 -11.42
C ALA A 167 2.89 2.32 -12.76
N CYS A 168 1.58 2.57 -12.68
CA CYS A 168 0.71 2.75 -13.83
C CYS A 168 1.13 3.97 -14.68
N GLU A 169 1.36 5.12 -14.05
CA GLU A 169 1.81 6.34 -14.72
C GLU A 169 3.15 6.14 -15.44
N HIS A 170 4.09 5.44 -14.80
CA HIS A 170 5.36 5.08 -15.42
C HIS A 170 5.19 4.14 -16.62
N GLY A 171 4.36 3.10 -16.50
CA GLY A 171 4.05 2.18 -17.59
C GLY A 171 3.39 2.88 -18.78
N LEU A 172 2.45 3.79 -18.53
CA LEU A 172 1.79 4.59 -19.56
C LEU A 172 2.79 5.48 -20.32
N MET A 173 3.75 6.08 -19.61
CA MET A 173 4.80 6.90 -20.22
C MET A 173 5.68 6.07 -21.17
N LEU A 174 6.12 4.88 -20.75
CA LEU A 174 6.91 3.99 -21.59
C LEU A 174 6.13 3.51 -22.82
N ALA A 175 4.87 3.07 -22.64
CA ALA A 175 4.02 2.64 -23.74
C ALA A 175 3.81 3.74 -24.78
N LYS A 176 3.67 5.00 -24.34
CA LYS A 176 3.56 6.16 -25.24
C LYS A 176 4.84 6.38 -26.04
N GLN A 177 6.02 6.23 -25.42
CA GLN A 177 7.30 6.34 -26.13
C GLN A 177 7.48 5.23 -27.17
N GLU A 178 7.14 4.00 -26.81
CA GLU A 178 7.20 2.86 -27.73
C GLU A 178 6.25 3.02 -28.92
N MET A 179 5.03 3.50 -28.67
CA MET A 179 4.06 3.83 -29.71
C MET A 179 4.61 4.90 -30.67
N GLU A 180 5.22 5.97 -30.16
CA GLU A 180 5.81 7.03 -30.97
C GLU A 180 6.93 6.50 -31.88
N VAL A 181 7.79 5.61 -31.36
CA VAL A 181 8.83 4.94 -32.17
C VAL A 181 8.19 4.06 -33.26
N SER A 182 7.13 3.34 -32.92
CA SER A 182 6.42 2.46 -33.85
C SER A 182 5.73 3.23 -34.98
N LEU A 183 5.13 4.39 -34.67
CA LEU A 183 4.54 5.30 -35.65
C LEU A 183 5.58 5.81 -36.66
N LYS A 184 6.78 6.18 -36.20
CA LYS A 184 7.87 6.62 -37.09
C LYS A 184 8.30 5.50 -38.04
N LYS A 185 8.50 4.29 -37.52
CA LYS A 185 8.84 3.11 -38.35
C LYS A 185 7.75 2.79 -39.37
N LEU A 186 6.48 2.93 -38.98
CA LEU A 186 5.36 2.70 -39.90
C LEU A 186 5.37 3.71 -41.05
N ALA A 187 5.60 5.00 -40.76
CA ALA A 187 5.69 6.04 -41.78
C ALA A 187 6.85 5.79 -42.77
N GLU A 188 8.01 5.33 -42.28
CA GLU A 188 9.14 4.94 -43.13
C GLU A 188 8.77 3.78 -44.06
N LYS A 189 8.11 2.74 -43.53
CA LYS A 189 7.66 1.58 -44.32
C LYS A 189 6.60 1.94 -45.36
N GLU A 190 5.69 2.85 -45.04
CA GLU A 190 4.69 3.35 -45.97
C GLU A 190 5.34 4.10 -47.14
N LYS A 191 6.39 4.89 -46.86
CA LYS A 191 7.18 5.55 -47.91
C LYS A 191 7.88 4.53 -48.81
N GLU A 192 8.57 3.54 -48.25
CA GLU A 192 9.21 2.46 -49.01
C GLU A 192 8.21 1.71 -49.92
N MET A 193 7.02 1.41 -49.39
CA MET A 193 5.95 0.74 -50.14
C MET A 193 5.46 1.59 -51.31
N ASN A 194 5.32 2.90 -51.13
CA ASN A 194 4.91 3.81 -52.20
C ASN A 194 5.96 3.88 -53.31
N GLU A 195 7.25 3.96 -52.97
CA GLU A 195 8.34 3.94 -53.95
C GLU A 195 8.38 2.61 -54.74
N PHE A 196 8.15 1.48 -54.05
CA PHE A 196 8.07 0.17 -54.70
C PHE A 196 6.87 0.08 -55.66
N ARG A 197 5.71 0.59 -55.23
CA ARG A 197 4.49 0.62 -56.03
C ARG A 197 4.68 1.44 -57.32
N GLU A 198 5.38 2.58 -57.25
CA GLU A 198 5.68 3.40 -58.42
C GLU A 198 6.55 2.63 -59.45
N LYS A 199 7.63 1.98 -59.00
CA LYS A 199 8.48 1.13 -59.84
C LYS A 199 7.70 -0.03 -60.46
N LEU A 200 6.79 -0.65 -59.69
CA LEU A 200 5.93 -1.71 -60.19
C LEU A 200 5.05 -1.21 -61.34
N MET A 201 4.40 -0.06 -61.20
CA MET A 201 3.58 0.51 -62.27
C MET A 201 4.38 0.80 -63.54
N GLU A 202 5.60 1.32 -63.41
CA GLU A 202 6.48 1.56 -64.56
C GLU A 202 6.81 0.26 -65.31
N THR A 203 7.19 -0.79 -64.57
CA THR A 203 7.52 -2.10 -65.14
C THR A 203 6.32 -2.80 -65.76
N THR A 204 5.14 -2.73 -65.13
CA THR A 204 3.88 -3.21 -65.71
C THR A 204 3.56 -2.48 -67.03
N GLY A 205 3.75 -1.16 -67.09
CA GLY A 205 3.58 -0.38 -68.32
C GLY A 205 4.53 -0.82 -69.44
N LYS A 206 5.82 -1.01 -69.13
CA LYS A 206 6.82 -1.51 -70.09
C LYS A 206 6.46 -2.90 -70.61
N LEU A 207 6.03 -3.80 -69.73
CA LEU A 207 5.62 -5.15 -70.09
C LEU A 207 4.42 -5.13 -71.06
N GLY A 208 3.41 -4.31 -70.77
CA GLY A 208 2.24 -4.15 -71.66
C GLY A 208 2.63 -3.66 -73.06
N SER A 209 3.57 -2.70 -73.16
CA SER A 209 4.07 -2.24 -74.47
C SER A 209 4.81 -3.35 -75.24
N LEU A 210 5.61 -4.17 -74.55
CA LEU A 210 6.32 -5.29 -75.17
C LEU A 210 5.37 -6.38 -75.65
N GLU A 211 4.32 -6.66 -74.87
CA GLU A 211 3.30 -7.63 -75.24
C GLU A 211 2.50 -7.19 -76.48
N MET A 212 2.16 -5.90 -76.58
CA MET A 212 1.56 -5.34 -77.79
C MET A 212 2.49 -5.45 -79.01
N LYS A 213 3.79 -5.21 -78.83
CA LYS A 213 4.77 -5.37 -79.91
C LYS A 213 4.93 -6.83 -80.34
N ARG A 214 4.97 -7.77 -79.39
CA ARG A 214 5.01 -9.23 -79.67
C ARG A 214 3.82 -9.64 -80.52
N THR A 215 2.61 -9.30 -80.10
CA THR A 215 1.39 -9.68 -80.83
C THR A 215 1.32 -9.06 -82.23
N TYR A 216 1.81 -7.83 -82.43
CA TYR A 216 1.95 -7.24 -83.76
C TYR A 216 2.94 -8.01 -84.65
N LEU A 217 4.12 -8.34 -84.12
CA LEU A 217 5.15 -9.07 -84.87
C LEU A 217 4.69 -10.49 -85.22
N ASP A 218 4.01 -11.20 -84.32
CA ASP A 218 3.44 -12.52 -84.58
C ASP A 218 2.47 -12.47 -85.76
N LYS A 219 1.53 -11.51 -85.75
CA LYS A 219 0.58 -11.31 -86.88
C LYS A 219 1.31 -11.04 -88.19
N ARG A 220 2.33 -10.17 -88.16
CA ARG A 220 3.13 -9.83 -89.34
C ARG A 220 3.94 -11.02 -89.86
N PHE A 221 4.50 -11.82 -88.96
CA PHE A 221 5.26 -13.02 -89.29
C PHE A 221 4.39 -14.09 -89.94
N VAL A 222 3.20 -14.38 -89.38
CA VAL A 222 2.22 -15.29 -89.98
C VAL A 222 1.83 -14.82 -91.38
N PHE A 223 1.57 -13.52 -91.56
CA PHE A 223 1.28 -12.96 -92.88
C PHE A 223 2.43 -13.18 -93.88
N LEU A 224 3.67 -12.83 -93.51
CA LEU A 224 4.82 -12.97 -94.41
C LEU A 224 5.11 -14.43 -94.74
N ARG A 225 5.06 -15.32 -93.74
CA ARG A 225 5.18 -16.77 -93.93
C ARG A 225 4.18 -17.27 -94.97
N SER A 226 2.91 -16.87 -94.85
CA SER A 226 1.86 -17.26 -95.82
C SER A 226 2.10 -16.78 -97.25
N LYS A 227 2.94 -15.76 -97.45
CA LYS A 227 3.33 -15.27 -98.79
C LYS A 227 4.51 -16.07 -99.34
N VAL A 228 5.45 -16.47 -98.50
CA VAL A 228 6.64 -17.25 -98.89
C VAL A 228 6.26 -18.71 -99.15
N GLU A 229 5.51 -19.35 -98.26
CA GLU A 229 5.16 -20.77 -98.35
C GLU A 229 4.39 -21.10 -99.64
N LYS A 230 3.65 -20.14 -100.21
CA LYS A 230 2.95 -20.30 -101.51
C LYS A 230 3.88 -20.62 -102.68
N PHE A 231 5.17 -20.28 -102.57
CA PHE A 231 6.15 -20.46 -103.64
C PHE A 231 7.30 -21.37 -103.23
N GLN A 232 7.31 -21.86 -101.99
CA GLN A 232 8.47 -22.55 -101.42
C GLN A 232 8.59 -24.00 -101.91
N ASP A 233 7.48 -24.64 -102.26
CA ASP A 233 7.43 -26.04 -102.74
C ASP A 233 6.91 -26.19 -104.18
N GLN A 234 6.70 -25.08 -104.90
CA GLN A 234 6.26 -25.08 -106.30
C GLN A 234 7.36 -24.54 -107.21
N SER A 235 7.67 -25.26 -108.30
CA SER A 235 8.50 -24.74 -109.39
C SER A 235 7.83 -23.50 -109.97
N ILE A 236 8.37 -22.32 -109.65
CA ILE A 236 7.85 -21.00 -110.06
C ILE A 236 7.75 -20.89 -111.61
N PHE A 237 8.43 -21.79 -112.32
CA PHE A 237 8.52 -21.82 -113.78
C PHE A 237 7.55 -22.78 -114.49
N ASN A 238 6.78 -23.62 -113.78
CA ASN A 238 5.89 -24.58 -114.45
C ASN A 238 4.54 -24.00 -114.90
N ASP A 239 4.14 -22.81 -114.40
CA ASP A 239 2.85 -22.18 -114.71
C ASP A 239 2.94 -21.06 -115.77
N ILE A 240 4.14 -20.81 -116.34
CA ILE A 240 4.41 -19.69 -117.26
C ILE A 240 4.73 -20.17 -118.70
N LEU A 241 4.71 -21.49 -118.97
CA LEU A 241 4.90 -22.09 -120.30
C LEU A 241 3.78 -23.06 -120.67
#